data_AF-A0A432RAS1-F1
#
_entry.id   AF-A0A432RAS1-F1
#
_cell.length_a   1.000
_cell.length_b   1.000
_cell.length_c   1.000
_cell.angle_alpha   90.00
_cell.angle_beta   90.00
_cell.angle_gamma   90.00
#
_symmetry.space_group_name_H-M   'P 1'
#
loop_
_entity.id
_entity.type
_entity.pdbx_description
1 polymer ?
#
loop_
_entity_poly.entity_id
_entity_poly.type
_entity_poly.pdbx_seq_one_letter_code
_entity_poly.pdbx_strand_id
1 'polypeptide(L)' 'MDKRRRLKELLLKKSYKKGSFTLTSGKNSDFYIDGKQTT' A
#
# COMPACT_ATOMS: atom_id res chain seq x y z
N MET A 1 -17.26 -12.24 9.39
CA MET A 1 -15.90 -11.73 9.13
C MET A 1 -16.01 -10.53 8.19
N ASP A 2 -15.68 -9.33 8.68
CA ASP A 2 -15.78 -8.10 7.88
C ASP A 2 -14.73 -8.12 6.74
N LYS A 3 -15.22 -8.15 5.50
CA LYS A 3 -14.38 -8.18 4.29
C LYS A 3 -13.42 -6.99 4.22
N ARG A 4 -13.82 -5.82 4.74
CA ARG A 4 -12.97 -4.62 4.78
C ARG A 4 -11.76 -4.81 5.70
N ARG A 5 -11.97 -5.45 6.85
CA ARG A 5 -10.90 -5.75 7.80
C ARG A 5 -9.89 -6.72 7.18
N ARG A 6 -10.36 -7.81 6.57
CA ARG A 6 -9.50 -8.79 5.89
C ARG A 6 -8.71 -8.16 4.75
N LEU A 7 -9.33 -7.29 3.95
CA LEU A 7 -8.64 -6.57 2.88
C LEU A 7 -7.53 -5.65 3.43
N LYS A 8 -7.81 -4.92 4.51
CA LYS A 8 -6.81 -4.04 5.15
C LYS A 8 -5.59 -4.84 5.63
N GLU A 9 -5.80 -5.99 6.25
CA GLU A 9 -4.73 -6.89 6.70
C GLU A 9 -3.89 -7.40 5.52
N LEU A 10 -4.53 -7.76 4.40
CA LEU A 10 -3.83 -8.21 3.20
C LEU A 10 -2.98 -7.10 2.56
N LEU A 11 -3.54 -5.89 2.43
CA LEU A 11 -2.81 -4.74 1.86
C LEU A 11 -1.61 -4.35 2.71
N LEU A 12 -1.76 -4.34 4.04
CA LEU A 12 -0.65 -4.08 4.97
C LEU A 12 0.46 -5.12 4.84
N LYS A 13 0.12 -6.39 4.64
CA LYS A 13 1.10 -7.47 4.56
C LYS A 13 1.78 -7.57 3.19
N LYS A 14 1.06 -7.32 2.10
CA LYS A 14 1.52 -7.61 0.74
C LYS A 14 1.92 -6.38 -0.06
N SER A 15 1.33 -5.23 0.22
CA SER A 15 1.44 -4.06 -0.67
C SER A 15 1.97 -2.81 0.02
N TYR A 16 1.97 -2.74 1.36
CA TYR A 16 2.41 -1.56 2.10
C TYR A 16 3.93 -1.55 2.30
N LYS A 17 4.56 -0.43 1.94
CA LYS A 17 5.96 -0.13 2.24
C LYS A 17 6.06 1.24 2.90
N LYS A 18 6.84 1.33 3.98
CA LYS A 18 7.14 2.60 4.67
C LYS A 18 8.56 3.04 4.31
N GLY A 19 8.74 4.33 4.01
CA GLY A 19 10.01 4.88 3.55
C GLY A 19 9.79 6.17 2.74
N SER A 20 10.86 6.82 2.31
CA SER A 20 10.74 8.02 1.46
C SER A 20 10.64 7.60 -0.01
N PHE A 21 9.52 7.93 -0.65
CA PHE A 21 9.26 7.63 -2.05
C PHE A 21 8.90 8.90 -2.81
N THR A 22 9.54 9.11 -3.97
CA THR A 22 9.08 10.11 -4.93
C THR A 22 8.02 9.46 -5.82
N LEU A 23 6.78 9.95 -5.72
CA LEU A 23 5.66 9.50 -6.53
C LEU A 23 5.80 10.00 -7.98
N THR A 24 5.05 9.38 -8.89
CA THR A 24 5.00 9.81 -10.30
C THR A 24 4.49 11.24 -10.48
N SER A 25 3.77 11.78 -9.49
CA SER A 25 3.37 13.19 -9.43
C SER A 25 4.51 14.16 -9.04
N GLY A 26 5.71 13.65 -8.78
CA GLY A 26 6.86 14.43 -8.28
C GLY A 26 6.80 14.75 -6.79
N LYS A 27 5.74 14.34 -6.09
CA LYS A 27 5.60 14.54 -4.65
C LYS A 27 6.32 13.45 -3.86
N ASN A 28 6.90 13.82 -2.73
CA ASN A 28 7.43 12.85 -1.78
C ASN A 28 6.31 12.32 -0.87
N SER A 29 6.40 11.03 -0.55
CA SER A 29 5.49 10.35 0.36
C SER A 29 6.27 9.43 1.29
N ASP A 30 5.84 9.34 2.54
CA ASP A 30 6.45 8.48 3.57
C ASP A 30 5.98 7.02 3.49
N PHE A 31 5.15 6.70 2.50
CA PHE A 31 4.68 5.35 2.24
C PHE A 31 4.38 5.11 0.76
N TYR A 32 4.38 3.85 0.38
CA TYR A 32 4.02 3.39 -0.95
C TYR A 32 3.11 2.17 -0.85
N ILE A 33 2.08 2.11 -1.70
CA ILE A 33 1.17 0.96 -1.80
C ILE A 33 1.27 0.40 -3.22
N ASP A 34 1.78 -0.83 -3.35
CA ASP A 34 1.83 -1.53 -4.62
C ASP A 34 0.50 -2.24 -4.90
N GLY A 35 -0.38 -1.56 -5.63
CA GLY A 35 -1.66 -2.11 -6.05
C GLY A 35 -1.57 -3.23 -7.10
N LYS A 36 -0.40 -3.45 -7.73
CA LYS A 36 -0.24 -4.48 -8.78
C LYS A 36 -0.08 -5.90 -8.22
N GLN A 37 0.32 -6.04 -6.96
CA GLN A 37 0.56 -7.35 -6.31
C GLN A 37 -0.69 -8.00 -5.67
N THR A 38 -1.87 -7.38 -5.78
CA THR A 38 -3.11 -7.90 -5.17
C THR A 38 -4.12 -8.30 -6.23
N THR A 39 -3.89 -9.44 -6.90
CA THR A 39 -4.88 -10.18 -7.70
C THR A 39 -5.36 -11.42 -6.96
#